data_AF-A0A0R2LJK5-F1
#
_entry.id   AF-A0A0R2LJK5-F1
#
_cell.length_a   1.000
_cell.length_b   1.000
_cell.length_c   1.000
_cell.angle_alpha   90.00
_cell.angle_beta   90.00
_cell.angle_gamma   90.00
#
_symmetry.space_group_name_H-M   'P 1'
#
loop_
_entity.id
_entity.type
_entity.pdbx_description
1 polymer ?
#
loop_
_entity_poly.entity_id
_entity_poly.type
_entity_poly.pdbx_seq_one_letter_code
_entity_poly.pdbx_strand_id
1 'polypeptide(L)'
;MATPFALDKEAIKYIDYDLDVKVFPDGEKRLLDVDEYAAHSKMWNYPPEIDTILHDNVDVLIDWIDKGKGPFSQAYVDLWMQRYKELSHH
;
A
#
# COMPACT_ATOMS: atom_id res chain seq x y z
N MET A 1 -1.31 -4.61 0.29
CA MET A 1 -2.37 -3.61 -0.03
C MET A 1 -3.54 -3.90 0.90
N ALA A 2 -4.22 -2.93 1.49
CA ALA A 2 -5.27 -3.22 2.48
C ALA A 2 -6.65 -2.71 2.08
N THR A 3 -7.71 -3.27 2.69
CA THR A 3 -9.05 -2.67 2.66
C THR A 3 -9.00 -1.22 3.17
N PRO A 4 -9.97 -0.37 2.80
CA PRO A 4 -10.27 0.82 3.58
C PRO A 4 -10.35 0.47 5.07
N PHE A 5 -9.78 1.34 5.92
CA PHE A 5 -9.77 1.08 7.34
C PHE A 5 -11.13 1.39 7.97
N ALA A 6 -11.55 0.57 8.92
CA ALA A 6 -12.67 0.84 9.81
C ALA A 6 -12.11 1.28 11.18
N LEU A 7 -12.66 2.36 11.74
CA LEU A 7 -12.34 2.82 13.09
C LEU A 7 -13.47 2.42 14.03
N ASP A 8 -13.16 1.69 15.09
CA ASP A 8 -14.09 1.50 16.21
C ASP A 8 -13.56 2.14 17.50
N LYS A 9 -14.25 1.91 18.62
CA LYS A 9 -13.90 2.54 19.91
C LYS A 9 -12.58 2.02 20.50
N GLU A 10 -12.02 0.93 19.97
CA GLU A 10 -10.80 0.30 20.49
C GLU A 10 -9.63 0.39 19.52
N ALA A 11 -9.87 0.25 18.19
CA ALA A 11 -8.78 0.13 17.23
C ALA A 11 -9.16 0.53 15.78
N ILE A 12 -8.11 0.71 14.98
CA ILE A 12 -8.17 0.73 13.51
C ILE A 12 -8.10 -0.71 13.02
N LYS A 13 -9.08 -1.13 12.21
CA LYS A 13 -9.18 -2.46 11.60
C LYS A 13 -9.06 -2.34 10.08
N TYR A 14 -8.25 -3.20 9.48
CA TYR A 14 -8.20 -3.40 8.03
C TYR A 14 -7.83 -4.86 7.75
N ILE A 15 -8.19 -5.34 6.56
CA ILE A 15 -7.77 -6.64 6.04
C ILE A 15 -6.66 -6.37 5.04
N ASP A 16 -5.50 -7.00 5.23
CA ASP A 16 -4.44 -7.00 4.22
C ASP A 16 -4.86 -7.96 3.10
N TYR A 17 -4.66 -7.53 1.86
CA TYR A 17 -4.88 -8.31 0.66
C TYR A 17 -3.60 -8.99 0.18
N ASP A 18 -2.53 -8.93 0.98
CA ASP A 18 -1.24 -9.59 0.76
C ASP A 18 -0.46 -9.09 -0.48
N LEU A 19 -1.04 -8.21 -1.30
CA LEU A 19 -0.37 -7.68 -2.50
C LEU A 19 0.53 -6.48 -2.17
N ASP A 20 1.84 -6.67 -2.31
CA ASP A 20 2.85 -5.61 -2.13
C ASP A 20 3.51 -5.21 -3.45
N VAL A 21 3.76 -3.91 -3.65
CA VAL A 21 4.54 -3.42 -4.80
C VAL A 21 5.97 -3.18 -4.37
N LYS A 22 6.91 -3.90 -4.99
CA LYS A 22 8.35 -3.70 -4.81
C LYS A 22 8.93 -2.91 -5.97
N VAL A 23 9.63 -1.83 -5.65
CA VAL A 23 10.38 -1.01 -6.60
C VAL A 23 11.87 -1.31 -6.45
N PHE A 24 12.53 -1.70 -7.54
CA PHE A 24 13.95 -1.99 -7.59
C PHE A 24 14.78 -0.72 -7.89
N PRO A 25 16.09 -0.71 -7.56
CA PRO A 25 16.94 0.47 -7.77
C PRO A 25 17.06 0.94 -9.22
N ASP A 26 16.81 0.06 -10.19
CA ASP A 26 16.78 0.35 -11.62
C ASP A 26 15.40 0.85 -12.12
N GLY A 27 14.42 0.92 -11.23
CA GLY A 27 13.06 1.35 -11.53
C GLY A 27 12.11 0.22 -11.95
N GLU A 28 12.57 -1.04 -12.00
CA GLU A 28 11.66 -2.18 -12.20
C GLU A 28 10.65 -2.24 -11.05
N LYS A 29 9.39 -2.55 -11.36
CA LYS A 29 8.31 -2.69 -10.39
C LYS A 29 7.74 -4.10 -10.49
N ARG A 30 7.61 -4.77 -9.35
CA ARG A 30 7.02 -6.11 -9.28
C ARG A 30 5.95 -6.17 -8.20
N LEU A 31 4.81 -6.74 -8.55
CA LEU A 31 3.79 -7.15 -7.58
C LEU A 31 4.25 -8.46 -6.91
N LEU A 32 4.29 -8.47 -5.60
CA LEU A 32 4.65 -9.61 -4.77
C LEU A 32 3.41 -10.36 -4.29
N ASP A 33 3.61 -11.61 -3.88
CA ASP A 33 2.64 -12.47 -3.20
C ASP A 33 1.30 -12.68 -3.94
N VAL A 34 1.35 -12.59 -5.27
CA VAL A 34 0.22 -12.84 -6.18
C VAL A 34 -0.36 -14.25 -6.01
N ASP A 35 0.49 -15.24 -5.75
CA ASP A 35 0.07 -16.62 -5.55
C ASP A 35 -0.70 -16.81 -4.24
N GLU A 36 -0.30 -16.09 -3.18
CA GLU A 36 -0.97 -16.08 -1.87
C GLU A 36 -2.33 -15.41 -1.97
N TYR A 37 -2.39 -14.22 -2.58
CA TYR A 37 -3.66 -13.56 -2.89
C TYR A 37 -4.60 -14.46 -3.70
N ALA A 38 -4.12 -15.14 -4.74
CA ALA A 38 -4.93 -16.03 -5.55
C ALA A 38 -5.46 -17.24 -4.75
N ALA A 39 -4.68 -17.75 -3.78
CA ALA A 39 -5.11 -18.81 -2.88
C ALA A 39 -6.17 -18.32 -1.88
N HIS A 40 -5.94 -17.17 -1.24
CA HIS A 40 -6.86 -16.56 -0.28
C HIS A 40 -8.18 -16.14 -0.93
N SER A 41 -8.13 -15.55 -2.12
CA SER A 41 -9.31 -15.16 -2.89
C SER A 41 -10.25 -16.36 -3.13
N LYS A 42 -9.69 -17.53 -3.47
CA LYS A 42 -10.46 -18.77 -3.62
C LYS A 42 -10.95 -19.32 -2.29
N MET A 43 -10.11 -19.31 -1.25
CA MET A 43 -10.45 -19.85 0.06
C MET A 43 -11.60 -19.09 0.73
N TRP A 44 -11.61 -17.77 0.55
CA TRP A 44 -12.55 -16.86 1.22
C TRP A 44 -13.66 -16.33 0.29
N ASN A 45 -13.70 -16.79 -0.97
CA ASN A 45 -14.65 -16.36 -2.00
C ASN A 45 -14.72 -14.82 -2.14
N TYR A 46 -13.57 -14.19 -2.39
CA TYR A 46 -13.55 -12.75 -2.66
C TYR A 46 -14.41 -12.44 -3.89
N PRO A 47 -15.26 -11.41 -3.84
CA PRO A 47 -16.07 -11.05 -4.99
C PRO A 47 -15.17 -10.48 -6.11
N PRO A 48 -15.54 -10.66 -7.40
CA PRO A 48 -14.71 -10.21 -8.53
C PRO A 48 -14.37 -8.71 -8.50
N GLU A 49 -15.22 -7.89 -7.89
CA GLU A 49 -14.99 -6.46 -7.69
C GLU A 49 -13.74 -6.15 -6.84
N ILE A 50 -13.32 -7.04 -5.93
CA ILE A 50 -12.07 -6.89 -5.18
C ILE A 50 -10.87 -6.89 -6.13
N ASP A 51 -10.89 -7.75 -7.15
CA ASP A 51 -9.80 -7.82 -8.11
C ASP A 51 -9.69 -6.52 -8.92
N THR A 52 -10.82 -5.94 -9.33
CA THR A 52 -10.85 -4.64 -10.00
C THR A 52 -10.32 -3.53 -9.10
N ILE A 53 -10.80 -3.46 -7.85
CA ILE A 53 -10.36 -2.45 -6.88
C ILE A 53 -8.85 -2.55 -6.62
N LEU A 54 -8.30 -3.76 -6.57
CA LEU A 54 -6.87 -3.96 -6.34
C LEU A 54 -6.03 -3.52 -7.54
N HIS A 55 -6.44 -3.85 -8.76
CA HIS A 55 -5.77 -3.37 -9.96
C HIS A 55 -5.77 -1.84 -10.05
N ASP A 56 -6.93 -1.20 -9.80
CA ASP A 56 -7.03 0.26 -9.82
C ASP A 56 -6.11 0.92 -8.76
N ASN A 57 -6.00 0.33 -7.57
CA ASN A 57 -5.10 0.82 -6.53
C ASN A 57 -3.63 0.63 -6.89
N VAL A 58 -3.26 -0.48 -7.54
CA VAL A 58 -1.90 -0.69 -8.06
C VAL A 58 -1.56 0.37 -9.10
N ASP A 59 -2.47 0.67 -10.02
CA ASP A 59 -2.25 1.71 -11.04
C ASP A 59 -2.04 3.10 -10.44
N VAL A 60 -2.83 3.46 -9.42
CA VAL A 60 -2.65 4.70 -8.66
C VAL A 60 -1.30 4.74 -7.96
N LEU A 61 -0.87 3.63 -7.36
CA LEU A 61 0.42 3.55 -6.67
C LEU A 61 1.59 3.69 -7.65
N ILE A 62 1.50 3.03 -8.82
CA ILE A 62 2.48 3.14 -9.91
C ILE A 62 2.56 4.60 -10.39
N ASP A 63 1.43 5.29 -10.59
CA ASP A 63 1.40 6.71 -10.97
C ASP A 63 2.11 7.60 -9.93
N TRP A 64 1.91 7.31 -8.64
CA TRP A 64 2.54 8.06 -7.57
C TRP A 64 4.05 7.83 -7.51
N ILE A 65 4.50 6.60 -7.71
CA ILE A 65 5.92 6.27 -7.82
C ILE A 65 6.54 7.02 -9.00
N ASP A 66 5.94 6.92 -10.19
CA ASP A 66 6.49 7.50 -11.42
C ASP A 66 6.54 9.03 -11.40
N LYS A 67 5.55 9.65 -10.77
CA LYS A 67 5.46 11.11 -10.67
C LYS A 67 6.06 11.66 -9.38
N GLY A 68 6.66 10.81 -8.54
CA GLY A 68 7.21 11.21 -7.24
C GLY A 68 6.19 11.94 -6.37
N LYS A 69 4.97 11.41 -6.25
CA LYS A 69 3.87 11.99 -5.48
C LYS A 69 3.75 11.37 -4.09
N GLY A 70 3.09 12.08 -3.18
CA GLY A 70 2.80 11.60 -1.84
C GLY A 70 4.08 11.12 -1.14
N PRO A 71 4.12 9.88 -0.61
CA PRO A 71 5.28 9.36 0.11
C PRO A 71 6.56 9.21 -0.73
N PHE A 72 6.45 9.27 -2.06
CA PHE A 72 7.60 9.21 -2.97
C PHE A 72 8.17 10.60 -3.32
N SER A 73 7.54 11.68 -2.84
CA SER A 73 8.06 13.04 -3.06
C SER A 73 9.12 13.40 -2.02
N GLN A 74 10.19 14.07 -2.44
CA GLN A 74 11.25 14.51 -1.53
C GLN A 74 10.70 15.39 -0.40
N ALA A 75 9.80 16.33 -0.73
CA ALA A 75 9.19 17.22 0.25
C ALA A 75 8.40 16.48 1.34
N TYR A 76 7.69 15.41 0.98
CA TYR A 76 6.98 14.58 1.95
C TYR A 76 7.95 13.82 2.85
N VAL A 77 9.00 13.22 2.27
CA VAL A 77 10.05 12.52 3.03
C VAL A 77 10.72 13.47 4.03
N ASP A 78 11.09 14.67 3.59
CA ASP A 78 11.74 15.67 4.43
C ASP A 78 10.84 16.09 5.60
N LEU A 79 9.56 16.36 5.34
CA LEU A 79 8.58 16.73 6.35
C LEU A 79 8.46 15.67 7.45
N TRP A 80 8.30 14.40 7.07
CA TRP A 80 8.15 13.32 8.05
C TRP A 80 9.45 12.98 8.76
N MET A 81 10.59 13.10 8.10
CA MET A 81 11.90 12.95 8.75
C MET A 81 12.12 14.05 9.79
N GLN A 82 11.76 15.29 9.48
CA GLN A 82 11.81 16.38 10.46
C GLN A 82 10.89 16.08 11.64
N ARG A 83 9.65 15.67 11.38
CA ARG A 83 8.68 15.34 12.44
C ARG A 83 9.17 14.21 13.34
N TYR A 84 9.78 13.17 12.76
CA TYR A 84 10.40 12.08 13.50
C TYR A 84 11.50 12.59 14.44
N LYS A 85 12.41 13.45 13.93
CA LYS A 85 13.48 14.04 14.75
C LYS A 85 12.93 14.83 15.94
N GLU A 86 11.91 15.66 15.73
CA GLU A 86 11.25 16.43 16.80
C GLU A 86 10.70 15.53 17.90
N LEU A 87 10.04 14.42 17.53
CA LEU A 87 9.46 13.48 18.50
C LEU A 87 10.52 12.62 19.20
N SER A 88 11.62 12.31 18.53
CA SER A 88 12.71 11.46 19.06
C SER A 88 13.64 12.19 20.05
N HIS A 89 13.59 13.52 20.08
CA HIS A 89 14.38 14.35 21.00
C HIS A 89 13.61 14.72 22.29
N HIS A 90 12.51 14.02 22.57
CA HIS A 90 11.73 14.11 23.81
C HIS A 90 11.74 12.79 24.58
#